data_AF-N2AGA8-F1
#
_entry.id   AF-N2AGA8-F1
#
_cell.length_a   1.000
_cell.length_b   1.000
_cell.length_c   1.000
_cell.angle_alpha   90.00
_cell.angle_beta   90.00
_cell.angle_gamma   90.00
#
_symmetry.space_group_name_H-M   'P 1'
#
loop_
_entity.id
_entity.type
_entity.pdbx_description
1 polymer ?
#
loop_
_entity_poly.entity_id
_entity_poly.type
_entity_poly.pdbx_seq_one_letter_code
_entity_poly.pdbx_strand_id
1 'polypeptide(L)'
;MFEFTEDCMIGVPEIDEQHRHLFELMNEGIRLAANSYTGDRYTSIKDLLDELDDYAEQHFTNEENYMEQIRDPELILQRNQHMIFRDRIREWSFADINDTEQQRRLLKELMEYLARWLYHHIISSDAMIGKLPKLEEWMVKENPCEFLNEYRTGIAFVDEEHQELFRITDKANKYLHNDFAYGNGYDEIMDILQELKDYTKRHFKDEEAYMERIHYDGLPAQKRAHESFIDRLENIDLDRVDGDPKVHLESLIEFLLGWLINHILYTDKKIPLES
;
A
#
# COMPACT_ATOMS: atom_id res chain seq x y z
N MET A 1 13.60 8.76 21.64
CA MET A 1 14.33 9.04 20.39
C MET A 1 14.29 7.78 19.57
N PHE A 2 14.11 7.91 18.26
CA PHE A 2 14.17 6.79 17.33
C PHE A 2 15.63 6.47 17.03
N GLU A 3 15.96 5.19 16.94
CA GLU A 3 17.30 4.71 16.60
C GLU A 3 17.22 3.93 15.29
N PHE A 4 18.06 4.29 14.32
CA PHE A 4 18.19 3.53 13.09
C PHE A 4 18.96 2.24 13.36
N THR A 5 18.35 1.10 13.03
CA THR A 5 18.90 -0.24 13.30
C THR A 5 19.13 -1.02 12.01
N GLU A 6 19.76 -2.20 12.10
CA GLU A 6 19.95 -3.08 10.93
C GLU A 6 18.62 -3.49 10.27
N ASP A 7 17.52 -3.56 11.04
CA ASP A 7 16.19 -3.89 10.52
C ASP A 7 15.63 -2.81 9.58
N CYS A 8 16.21 -1.61 9.58
CA CYS A 8 15.85 -0.50 8.70
C CYS A 8 16.72 -0.43 7.44
N MET A 9 17.68 -1.35 7.28
CA MET A 9 18.57 -1.38 6.12
C MET A 9 17.99 -2.28 5.03
N ILE A 10 17.92 -1.74 3.81
CA ILE A 10 17.53 -2.49 2.63
C ILE A 10 18.76 -3.00 1.85
N GLY A 11 19.95 -2.48 2.19
CA GLY A 11 21.23 -2.88 1.58
C GLY A 11 21.60 -2.08 0.35
N VAL A 12 20.94 -0.94 0.14
CA VAL A 12 21.24 0.05 -0.91
C VAL A 12 21.84 1.27 -0.21
N PRO A 13 23.17 1.50 -0.28
CA PRO A 13 23.83 2.47 0.58
C PRO A 13 23.28 3.90 0.53
N GLU A 14 22.83 4.34 -0.63
CA GLU A 14 22.24 5.67 -0.82
C GLU A 14 20.87 5.80 -0.15
N ILE A 15 20.01 4.78 -0.26
CA ILE A 15 18.68 4.75 0.37
C ILE A 15 18.80 4.54 1.88
N ASP A 16 19.71 3.65 2.32
CA ASP A 16 19.98 3.44 3.75
C ASP A 16 20.46 4.74 4.44
N GLU A 17 21.20 5.60 3.74
CA GLU A 17 21.62 6.91 4.26
C GLU A 17 20.46 7.91 4.30
N GLN A 18 19.58 7.90 3.29
CA GLN A 18 18.36 8.71 3.31
C GLN A 18 17.46 8.31 4.49
N HIS A 19 17.25 7.01 4.74
CA HIS A 19 16.52 6.56 5.91
C HIS A 19 17.14 7.09 7.21
N ARG A 20 18.48 7.06 7.36
CA ARG A 20 19.13 7.64 8.56
C ARG A 20 18.78 9.12 8.73
N HIS A 21 18.78 9.88 7.64
CA HIS A 21 18.42 11.30 7.69
C HIS A 21 16.97 11.50 8.16
N LEU A 22 16.00 10.69 7.73
CA LEU A 22 14.64 10.77 8.27
C LEU A 22 14.57 10.52 9.79
N PHE A 23 15.34 9.56 10.31
CA PHE A 23 15.42 9.33 11.75
C PHE A 23 15.99 10.55 12.49
N GLU A 24 16.92 11.30 11.88
CA GLU A 24 17.43 12.55 12.44
C GLU A 24 16.35 13.64 12.50
N LEU A 25 15.59 13.83 11.41
CA LEU A 25 14.45 14.76 11.34
C LEU A 25 13.37 14.42 12.38
N MET A 26 13.04 13.13 12.53
CA MET A 26 12.08 12.69 13.54
C MET A 26 12.59 12.98 14.96
N ASN A 27 13.88 12.76 15.22
CA ASN A 27 14.47 13.07 16.52
C ASN A 27 14.50 14.58 16.79
N GLU A 28 14.63 15.42 15.76
CA GLU A 28 14.44 16.86 15.87
C GLU A 28 13.02 17.23 16.24
N GLY A 29 12.02 16.69 15.54
CA GLY A 29 10.61 16.88 15.88
C GLY A 29 10.27 16.45 17.31
N ILE A 30 10.83 15.32 17.80
CA ILE A 30 10.70 14.92 19.21
C ILE A 30 11.29 15.98 20.14
N ARG A 31 12.49 16.50 19.86
CA ARG A 31 13.13 17.52 20.70
C ARG A 31 12.27 18.79 20.74
N LEU A 32 11.72 19.21 19.60
CA LEU A 32 10.80 20.34 19.50
C LEU A 32 9.53 20.11 20.32
N ALA A 33 8.98 18.89 20.30
CA ALA A 33 7.75 18.52 21.01
C ALA A 33 7.97 18.37 22.53
N ALA A 34 9.09 17.78 22.95
CA ALA A 34 9.44 17.50 24.34
C ALA A 34 9.94 18.73 25.11
N ASN A 35 10.38 19.77 24.40
CA ASN A 35 10.91 20.98 25.03
C ASN A 35 9.84 21.68 25.89
N SER A 36 10.11 21.87 27.18
CA SER A 36 9.23 22.59 28.12
C SER A 36 9.11 24.09 27.83
N TYR A 37 9.82 24.59 26.82
CA TYR A 37 9.70 25.95 26.31
C TYR A 37 8.26 26.27 25.86
N THR A 38 7.68 27.33 26.41
CA THR A 38 6.29 27.74 26.12
C THR A 38 6.20 28.88 25.10
N GLY A 39 7.30 29.29 24.48
CA GLY A 39 7.30 30.36 23.48
C GLY A 39 6.95 29.88 22.07
N ASP A 40 6.99 30.82 21.13
CA ASP A 40 6.67 30.61 19.72
C ASP A 40 7.65 29.62 19.06
N ARG A 41 7.10 28.62 18.36
CA ARG A 41 7.83 27.59 17.60
C ARG A 41 7.51 27.64 16.11
N TYR A 42 6.80 28.67 15.65
CA TYR A 42 6.36 28.81 14.25
C TYR A 42 7.47 28.52 13.25
N THR A 43 8.60 29.24 13.38
CA THR A 43 9.74 29.09 12.45
C THR A 43 10.31 27.68 12.47
N SER A 44 10.60 27.13 13.66
CA SER A 44 11.16 25.77 13.75
C SER A 44 10.22 24.68 13.24
N ILE A 45 8.90 24.85 13.37
CA ILE A 45 7.92 23.91 12.80
C ILE A 45 7.89 24.03 11.28
N LYS A 46 7.95 25.24 10.72
CA LYS A 46 7.98 25.44 9.27
C LYS A 46 9.29 24.94 8.67
N ASP A 47 10.44 25.23 9.29
CA ASP A 47 11.74 24.72 8.85
C ASP A 47 11.75 23.18 8.83
N LEU A 48 11.21 22.52 9.87
CA LEU A 48 11.09 21.06 9.91
C LEU A 48 10.17 20.50 8.81
N LEU A 49 9.05 21.18 8.53
CA LEU A 49 8.13 20.77 7.47
C LEU A 49 8.75 20.93 6.07
N ASP A 50 9.47 22.02 5.85
CA ASP A 50 10.19 22.28 4.59
C ASP A 50 11.30 21.22 4.38
N GLU A 51 12.05 20.89 5.43
CA GLU A 51 13.09 19.85 5.36
C GLU A 51 12.51 18.44 5.15
N LEU A 52 11.35 18.13 5.75
CA LEU A 52 10.62 16.88 5.48
C LEU A 52 10.06 16.80 4.06
N ASP A 53 9.61 17.93 3.48
CA ASP A 53 9.12 18.00 2.10
C ASP A 53 10.26 17.77 1.10
N ASP A 54 11.39 18.45 1.29
CA ASP A 54 12.60 18.27 0.49
C ASP A 54 13.14 16.83 0.59
N TYR A 55 13.17 16.27 1.80
CA TYR A 55 13.53 14.87 2.03
C TYR A 55 12.59 13.94 1.25
N ALA A 56 11.28 14.07 1.43
CA ALA A 56 10.29 13.22 0.79
C ALA A 56 10.35 13.30 -0.74
N GLU A 57 10.60 14.49 -1.29
CA GLU A 57 10.77 14.64 -2.73
C GLU A 57 11.99 13.86 -3.23
N GLN A 58 13.15 14.05 -2.59
CA GLN A 58 14.40 13.44 -3.05
C GLN A 58 14.47 11.93 -2.77
N HIS A 59 14.17 11.50 -1.55
CA HIS A 59 14.29 10.11 -1.11
C HIS A 59 13.37 9.19 -1.90
N PHE A 60 12.06 9.49 -1.93
CA PHE A 60 11.10 8.67 -2.66
C PHE A 60 11.41 8.63 -4.16
N THR A 61 11.89 9.72 -4.75
CA THR A 61 12.33 9.69 -6.15
C THR A 61 13.49 8.72 -6.37
N ASN A 62 14.49 8.71 -5.47
CA ASN A 62 15.63 7.82 -5.57
C ASN A 62 15.24 6.35 -5.36
N GLU A 63 14.37 6.09 -4.40
CA GLU A 63 13.84 4.78 -4.10
C GLU A 63 12.98 4.23 -5.24
N GLU A 64 12.03 5.01 -5.74
CA GLU A 64 11.19 4.62 -6.88
C GLU A 64 12.03 4.34 -8.13
N ASN A 65 13.04 5.18 -8.41
CA ASN A 65 13.96 4.94 -9.52
C ASN A 65 14.74 3.62 -9.35
N TYR A 66 15.14 3.29 -8.12
CA TYR A 66 15.81 2.02 -7.83
C TYR A 66 14.86 0.83 -8.02
N MET A 67 13.65 0.93 -7.47
CA MET A 67 12.60 -0.07 -7.61
C MET A 67 12.21 -0.30 -9.07
N GLU A 68 12.11 0.74 -9.88
CA GLU A 68 11.90 0.64 -11.34
C GLU A 68 13.01 -0.15 -12.02
N GLN A 69 14.28 0.13 -11.68
CA GLN A 69 15.43 -0.57 -12.26
C GLN A 69 15.42 -2.07 -11.96
N ILE A 70 15.01 -2.44 -10.74
CA ILE A 70 14.93 -3.85 -10.34
C ILE A 70 13.59 -4.49 -10.71
N ARG A 71 12.62 -3.71 -11.21
CA ARG A 71 11.23 -4.09 -11.48
C ARG A 71 10.56 -4.64 -10.23
N ASP A 72 10.64 -3.88 -9.14
CA ASP A 72 10.10 -4.32 -7.86
C ASP A 72 8.56 -4.30 -7.88
N PRO A 73 7.88 -5.39 -7.46
CA PRO A 73 6.42 -5.43 -7.38
C PRO A 73 5.82 -4.49 -6.35
N GLU A 74 6.56 -4.08 -5.32
CA GLU A 74 6.08 -3.12 -4.32
C GLU A 74 6.08 -1.68 -4.85
N LEU A 75 6.68 -1.41 -6.01
CA LEU A 75 6.86 -0.04 -6.54
C LEU A 75 5.54 0.73 -6.61
N ILE A 76 4.48 0.06 -7.04
CA ILE A 76 3.17 0.67 -7.21
C ILE A 76 2.60 1.05 -5.84
N LEU A 77 2.66 0.12 -4.87
CA LEU A 77 2.18 0.35 -3.50
C LEU A 77 2.97 1.47 -2.82
N GLN A 78 4.30 1.46 -2.95
CA GLN A 78 5.18 2.42 -2.28
C GLN A 78 5.05 3.82 -2.88
N ARG A 79 4.90 3.95 -4.21
CA ARG A 79 4.56 5.24 -4.86
C ARG A 79 3.33 5.90 -4.27
N ASN A 80 2.31 5.12 -3.99
CA ASN A 80 1.11 5.64 -3.35
C ASN A 80 1.37 6.04 -1.89
N GLN A 81 2.09 5.22 -1.13
CA GLN A 81 2.52 5.56 0.24
C GLN A 81 3.36 6.85 0.28
N HIS A 82 4.25 7.06 -0.70
CA HIS A 82 5.06 8.27 -0.89
C HIS A 82 4.21 9.49 -1.22
N MET A 83 3.25 9.35 -2.14
CA MET A 83 2.31 10.40 -2.50
C MET A 83 1.48 10.85 -1.29
N ILE A 84 0.89 9.89 -0.55
CA ILE A 84 0.13 10.17 0.68
C ILE A 84 0.98 10.94 1.69
N PHE A 85 2.24 10.52 1.85
CA PHE A 85 3.17 11.21 2.74
C PHE A 85 3.41 12.65 2.30
N ARG A 86 3.77 12.87 1.02
CA ARG A 86 4.02 14.20 0.45
C ARG A 86 2.79 15.12 0.59
N ASP A 87 1.60 14.62 0.25
CA ASP A 87 0.36 15.40 0.37
C ASP A 87 0.08 15.78 1.82
N ARG A 88 0.35 14.87 2.76
CA ARG A 88 0.14 15.14 4.18
C ARG A 88 1.12 16.19 4.74
N ILE A 89 2.40 16.09 4.39
CA ILE A 89 3.40 17.11 4.75
C ILE A 89 2.99 18.45 4.17
N ARG A 90 2.61 18.48 2.90
CA ARG A 90 2.17 19.70 2.20
C ARG A 90 0.95 20.35 2.85
N GLU A 91 -0.04 19.56 3.28
CA GLU A 91 -1.21 20.06 4.03
C GLU A 91 -0.77 20.82 5.29
N TRP A 92 0.14 20.25 6.07
CA TRP A 92 0.70 20.91 7.26
C TRP A 92 1.58 22.11 6.94
N SER A 93 2.31 22.09 5.82
CA SER A 93 3.09 23.25 5.34
C SER A 93 2.20 24.47 5.07
N PHE A 94 0.95 24.27 4.64
CA PHE A 94 -0.03 25.35 4.45
C PHE A 94 -0.92 25.64 5.67
N ALA A 95 -0.85 24.82 6.72
CA ALA A 95 -1.66 25.04 7.92
C ALA A 95 -1.31 26.37 8.61
N ASP A 96 -2.34 27.05 9.10
CA ASP A 96 -2.20 28.20 9.99
C ASP A 96 -1.78 27.71 11.38
N ILE A 97 -0.64 28.21 11.86
CA ILE A 97 -0.09 27.89 13.19
C ILE A 97 0.35 29.18 13.91
N ASN A 98 -0.41 30.27 13.71
CA ASN A 98 -0.09 31.58 14.28
C ASN A 98 -0.11 31.64 15.81
N ASP A 99 -0.80 30.71 16.48
CA ASP A 99 -0.80 30.60 17.93
C ASP A 99 -0.15 29.31 18.46
N THR A 100 0.25 29.37 19.72
CA THR A 100 1.02 28.30 20.37
C THR A 100 0.22 27.00 20.58
N GLU A 101 -1.11 27.05 20.60
CA GLU A 101 -1.95 25.86 20.74
C GLU A 101 -1.99 25.08 19.42
N GLN A 102 -2.20 25.78 18.31
CA GLN A 102 -2.16 25.20 16.96
C GLN A 102 -0.78 24.62 16.65
N GLN A 103 0.30 25.32 17.01
CA GLN A 103 1.68 24.81 16.88
C GLN A 103 1.89 23.49 17.64
N ARG A 104 1.43 23.43 18.90
CA ARG A 104 1.55 22.20 19.72
C ARG A 104 0.74 21.06 19.15
N ARG A 105 -0.47 21.35 18.66
CA ARG A 105 -1.35 20.36 18.05
C ARG A 105 -0.74 19.79 16.78
N LEU A 106 -0.34 20.65 15.84
CA LEU A 106 0.28 20.23 14.58
C LEU A 106 1.53 19.39 14.86
N LEU A 107 2.42 19.87 15.72
CA LEU A 107 3.66 19.14 16.03
C LEU A 107 3.38 17.76 16.65
N LYS A 108 2.37 17.64 17.52
CA LYS A 108 1.96 16.35 18.07
C LYS A 108 1.42 15.41 16.98
N GLU A 109 0.50 15.90 16.14
CA GLU A 109 -0.10 15.12 15.05
C GLU A 109 0.95 14.68 14.03
N LEU A 110 1.88 15.58 13.66
CA LEU A 110 3.03 15.29 12.81
C LEU A 110 3.88 14.15 13.41
N MET A 111 4.25 14.26 14.68
CA MET A 111 5.10 13.24 15.31
C MET A 111 4.41 11.88 15.44
N GLU A 112 3.10 11.84 15.76
CA GLU A 112 2.33 10.61 15.81
C GLU A 112 2.21 9.97 14.42
N TYR A 113 2.04 10.78 13.38
CA TYR A 113 2.00 10.33 11.99
C TYR A 113 3.36 9.78 11.53
N LEU A 114 4.45 10.52 11.70
CA LEU A 114 5.79 10.09 11.31
C LEU A 114 6.19 8.80 12.03
N ALA A 115 5.85 8.65 13.31
CA ALA A 115 6.13 7.42 14.06
C ALA A 115 5.41 6.19 13.48
N ARG A 116 4.14 6.35 13.07
CA ARG A 116 3.37 5.27 12.43
C ARG A 116 3.90 4.99 11.03
N TRP A 117 4.14 6.03 10.24
CA TRP A 117 4.64 5.91 8.87
C TRP A 117 6.00 5.21 8.85
N LEU A 118 6.94 5.60 9.73
CA LEU A 118 8.24 4.94 9.87
C LEU A 118 8.12 3.42 10.11
N TYR A 119 7.20 3.03 10.99
CA TYR A 119 7.00 1.61 11.32
C TYR A 119 6.31 0.83 10.20
N HIS A 120 5.36 1.45 9.49
CA HIS A 120 4.60 0.78 8.44
C HIS A 120 5.27 0.81 7.08
N HIS A 121 6.07 1.84 6.79
CA HIS A 121 6.71 2.01 5.49
C HIS A 121 8.14 1.41 5.55
N ILE A 122 9.08 2.03 6.25
CA ILE A 122 10.47 1.56 6.26
C ILE A 122 10.61 0.12 6.77
N ILE A 123 9.94 -0.23 7.87
CA ILE A 123 10.11 -1.55 8.49
C ILE A 123 9.28 -2.65 7.79
N SER A 124 8.19 -2.31 7.10
CA SER A 124 7.29 -3.30 6.48
C SER A 124 7.27 -3.26 4.96
N SER A 125 7.24 -2.07 4.34
CA SER A 125 7.31 -1.89 2.89
C SER A 125 8.75 -1.94 2.40
N ASP A 126 9.63 -1.02 2.83
CA ASP A 126 10.93 -0.80 2.17
C ASP A 126 11.87 -1.99 2.42
N ALA A 127 11.75 -2.63 3.59
CA ALA A 127 12.42 -3.89 3.90
C ALA A 127 12.12 -5.02 2.89
N MET A 128 11.00 -4.95 2.15
CA MET A 128 10.61 -5.91 1.11
C MET A 128 11.20 -5.61 -0.26
N ILE A 129 11.81 -4.44 -0.47
CA ILE A 129 12.44 -4.07 -1.73
C ILE A 129 13.51 -5.10 -2.09
N GLY A 130 13.42 -5.62 -3.32
CA GLY A 130 14.28 -6.64 -3.88
C GLY A 130 14.13 -8.03 -3.27
N LYS A 131 13.16 -8.25 -2.36
CA LYS A 131 12.87 -9.57 -1.77
C LYS A 131 11.87 -10.38 -2.59
N LEU A 132 10.99 -9.71 -3.32
CA LEU A 132 9.97 -10.34 -4.17
C LEU A 132 10.51 -10.62 -5.59
N PRO A 133 9.94 -11.60 -6.31
CA PRO A 133 10.24 -11.79 -7.72
C PRO A 133 9.96 -10.52 -8.52
N LYS A 134 10.81 -10.23 -9.50
CA LYS A 134 10.68 -9.06 -10.36
C LYS A 134 9.35 -9.07 -11.13
N LEU A 135 8.68 -7.94 -11.20
CA LEU A 135 7.59 -7.71 -12.15
C LEU A 135 8.07 -8.00 -13.56
N GLU A 136 7.32 -8.84 -14.27
CA GLU A 136 7.51 -9.03 -15.70
C GLU A 136 6.85 -7.88 -16.48
N GLU A 137 7.36 -7.58 -17.67
CA GLU A 137 6.91 -6.45 -18.51
C GLU A 137 5.40 -6.44 -18.82
N TRP A 138 4.72 -7.58 -18.69
CA TRP A 138 3.29 -7.66 -18.96
C TRP A 138 2.40 -7.06 -17.85
N MET A 139 2.95 -6.76 -16.65
CA MET A 139 2.24 -6.10 -15.54
C MET A 139 2.17 -4.57 -15.65
N VAL A 140 2.91 -3.96 -16.59
CA VAL A 140 2.96 -2.49 -16.84
C VAL A 140 2.07 -2.09 -18.03
N LYS A 141 1.09 -2.93 -18.41
CA LYS A 141 0.22 -2.69 -19.56
C LYS A 141 -0.81 -1.58 -19.29
N GLU A 142 -1.32 -0.97 -20.37
CA GLU A 142 -2.35 0.09 -20.35
C GLU A 142 -3.61 -0.27 -19.55
N ASN A 143 -3.88 -1.56 -19.31
CA ASN A 143 -4.90 -2.01 -18.37
C ASN A 143 -4.36 -3.13 -17.45
N PRO A 144 -3.98 -2.84 -16.19
CA PRO A 144 -3.51 -3.85 -15.24
C PRO A 144 -4.63 -4.81 -14.79
N CYS A 145 -5.90 -4.49 -15.09
CA CYS A 145 -7.06 -5.30 -14.76
C CYS A 145 -7.50 -6.20 -15.94
N GLU A 146 -6.73 -6.29 -17.02
CA GLU A 146 -7.03 -7.19 -18.13
C GLU A 146 -6.65 -8.63 -17.77
N PHE A 147 -7.59 -9.58 -17.92
CA PHE A 147 -7.27 -11.00 -17.77
C PHE A 147 -6.56 -11.55 -19.02
N LEU A 148 -5.30 -11.92 -18.86
CA LEU A 148 -4.41 -12.40 -19.92
C LEU A 148 -4.29 -13.93 -19.93
N ASN A 149 -3.88 -14.50 -21.07
CA ASN A 149 -3.71 -15.95 -21.21
C ASN A 149 -2.67 -16.54 -20.26
N GLU A 150 -1.71 -15.76 -19.77
CA GLU A 150 -0.69 -16.20 -18.83
C GLU A 150 -1.23 -16.49 -17.42
N TYR A 151 -2.41 -15.96 -17.06
CA TYR A 151 -3.10 -16.26 -15.81
C TYR A 151 -3.91 -17.55 -15.85
N ARG A 152 -4.04 -18.18 -17.02
CA ARG A 152 -4.77 -19.43 -17.13
C ARG A 152 -4.05 -20.53 -16.35
N THR A 153 -4.80 -21.15 -15.45
CA THR A 153 -4.41 -22.37 -14.71
C THR A 153 -4.61 -23.61 -15.58
N GLY A 154 -5.51 -23.52 -16.57
CA GLY A 154 -5.97 -24.65 -17.36
C GLY A 154 -7.17 -25.37 -16.76
N ILE A 155 -7.56 -25.03 -15.52
CA ILE A 155 -8.78 -25.50 -14.87
C ILE A 155 -9.91 -24.54 -15.27
N ALA A 156 -10.83 -25.01 -16.12
CA ALA A 156 -11.78 -24.13 -16.81
C ALA A 156 -12.63 -23.25 -15.86
N PHE A 157 -13.16 -23.81 -14.77
CA PHE A 157 -13.99 -23.04 -13.84
C PHE A 157 -13.16 -22.02 -13.04
N VAL A 158 -11.93 -22.35 -12.67
CA VAL A 158 -11.00 -21.42 -11.97
C VAL A 158 -10.65 -20.27 -12.89
N ASP A 159 -10.35 -20.55 -14.15
CA ASP A 159 -10.08 -19.51 -15.15
C ASP A 159 -11.29 -18.57 -15.37
N GLU A 160 -12.51 -19.11 -15.37
CA GLU A 160 -13.75 -18.33 -15.46
C GLU A 160 -13.95 -17.43 -14.23
N GLU A 161 -13.67 -17.93 -13.03
CA GLU A 161 -13.76 -17.15 -11.80
C GLU A 161 -12.68 -16.07 -11.71
N HIS A 162 -11.44 -16.37 -12.13
CA HIS A 162 -10.39 -15.34 -12.26
C HIS A 162 -10.80 -14.23 -13.22
N GLN A 163 -11.37 -14.57 -14.38
CA GLN A 163 -11.86 -13.57 -15.33
C GLN A 163 -12.88 -12.62 -14.69
N GLU A 164 -13.77 -13.15 -13.86
CA GLU A 164 -14.78 -12.35 -13.19
C GLU A 164 -14.18 -11.49 -12.07
N LEU A 165 -13.21 -12.01 -11.30
CA LEU A 165 -12.45 -11.22 -10.31
C LEU A 165 -11.72 -10.04 -10.97
N PHE A 166 -11.05 -10.28 -12.11
CA PHE A 166 -10.41 -9.21 -12.90
C PHE A 166 -11.45 -8.21 -13.41
N ARG A 167 -12.62 -8.67 -13.88
CA ARG A 167 -13.72 -7.79 -14.33
C ARG A 167 -14.26 -6.90 -13.22
N ILE A 168 -14.47 -7.44 -12.02
CA ILE A 168 -14.96 -6.67 -10.86
C ILE A 168 -13.91 -5.64 -10.44
N THR A 169 -12.63 -6.04 -10.45
CA THR A 169 -11.53 -5.14 -10.10
C THR A 169 -11.34 -4.03 -11.14
N ASP A 170 -11.47 -4.34 -12.43
CA ASP A 170 -11.49 -3.36 -13.53
C ASP A 170 -12.66 -2.37 -13.38
N LYS A 171 -13.83 -2.85 -12.96
CA LYS A 171 -15.00 -2.01 -12.68
C LYS A 171 -14.70 -1.03 -11.53
N ALA A 172 -14.09 -1.51 -10.44
CA ALA A 172 -13.68 -0.66 -9.32
C ALA A 172 -12.67 0.40 -9.79
N ASN A 173 -11.64 -0.02 -10.53
CA ASN A 173 -10.58 0.84 -11.03
C ASN A 173 -11.12 1.95 -11.96
N LYS A 174 -11.97 1.58 -12.92
CA LYS A 174 -12.61 2.54 -13.84
C LYS A 174 -13.53 3.52 -13.12
N TYR A 175 -14.32 3.03 -12.18
CA TYR A 175 -15.22 3.88 -11.40
C TYR A 175 -14.41 4.93 -10.62
N LEU A 176 -13.33 4.50 -9.99
CA LEU A 176 -12.44 5.35 -9.20
C LEU A 176 -11.76 6.44 -10.05
N HIS A 177 -11.32 6.12 -11.27
CA HIS A 177 -10.61 7.07 -12.12
C HIS A 177 -11.51 7.97 -12.99
N ASN A 178 -12.73 7.54 -13.36
CA ASN A 178 -13.57 8.27 -14.31
C ASN A 178 -14.81 8.91 -13.69
N ASP A 179 -15.44 8.24 -12.73
CA ASP A 179 -16.79 8.57 -12.26
C ASP A 179 -16.83 8.98 -10.78
N PHE A 180 -15.70 8.83 -10.06
CA PHE A 180 -15.63 9.15 -8.64
C PHE A 180 -15.83 10.65 -8.38
N ALA A 181 -16.91 10.98 -7.68
CA ALA A 181 -17.21 12.32 -7.20
C ALA A 181 -17.55 12.29 -5.69
N TYR A 182 -17.04 13.27 -4.94
CA TYR A 182 -17.30 13.41 -3.50
C TYR A 182 -18.81 13.42 -3.22
N GLY A 183 -19.28 12.50 -2.36
CA GLY A 183 -20.72 12.27 -2.09
C GLY A 183 -21.13 10.87 -2.55
N ASN A 184 -22.02 10.79 -3.55
CA ASN A 184 -22.53 9.52 -4.08
C ASN A 184 -21.43 8.59 -4.63
N GLY A 185 -20.22 9.06 -4.92
CA GLY A 185 -19.12 8.18 -5.35
C GLY A 185 -18.74 7.10 -4.33
N TYR A 186 -19.05 7.32 -3.05
CA TYR A 186 -18.66 6.41 -1.98
C TYR A 186 -19.57 5.18 -1.87
N ASP A 187 -20.89 5.33 -1.98
CA ASP A 187 -21.81 4.20 -1.85
C ASP A 187 -21.61 3.20 -3.00
N GLU A 188 -21.46 3.71 -4.23
CA GLU A 188 -21.23 2.91 -5.42
C GLU A 188 -19.90 2.15 -5.40
N ILE A 189 -18.80 2.75 -4.94
CA ILE A 189 -17.52 2.04 -4.83
C ILE A 189 -17.57 0.99 -3.71
N MET A 190 -18.28 1.26 -2.62
CA MET A 190 -18.50 0.29 -1.55
C MET A 190 -19.32 -0.92 -2.02
N ASP A 191 -20.32 -0.70 -2.86
CA ASP A 191 -21.06 -1.79 -3.49
C ASP A 191 -20.16 -2.66 -4.38
N ILE A 192 -19.23 -2.05 -5.13
CA ILE A 192 -18.26 -2.79 -5.95
C ILE A 192 -17.27 -3.58 -5.08
N LEU A 193 -16.78 -2.99 -3.98
CA LEU A 193 -15.89 -3.68 -3.04
C LEU A 193 -16.59 -4.84 -2.34
N GLN A 194 -17.87 -4.69 -2.00
CA GLN A 194 -18.68 -5.76 -1.44
C GLN A 194 -18.91 -6.88 -2.46
N GLU A 195 -19.19 -6.54 -3.73
CA GLU A 195 -19.24 -7.50 -4.85
C GLU A 195 -17.93 -8.30 -4.96
N LEU A 196 -16.77 -7.61 -4.94
CA LEU A 196 -15.45 -8.23 -5.01
C LEU A 196 -15.19 -9.18 -3.84
N LYS A 197 -15.51 -8.75 -2.62
CA LYS A 197 -15.33 -9.52 -1.39
C LYS A 197 -16.14 -10.81 -1.42
N ASP A 198 -17.42 -10.72 -1.78
CA ASP A 198 -18.30 -11.88 -1.84
C ASP A 198 -17.88 -12.85 -2.95
N TYR A 199 -17.44 -12.33 -4.09
CA TYR A 199 -16.96 -13.16 -5.18
C TYR A 199 -15.63 -13.86 -4.84
N THR A 200 -14.70 -13.16 -4.18
CA THR A 200 -13.43 -13.73 -3.71
C THR A 200 -13.65 -14.90 -2.76
N LYS A 201 -14.56 -14.74 -1.78
CA LYS A 201 -14.90 -15.81 -0.83
C LYS A 201 -15.46 -17.04 -1.53
N ARG A 202 -16.30 -16.83 -2.55
CA ARG A 202 -16.86 -17.91 -3.34
C ARG A 202 -15.77 -18.62 -4.13
N HIS A 203 -14.94 -17.87 -4.86
CA HIS A 203 -13.86 -18.41 -5.68
C HIS A 203 -12.91 -19.28 -4.85
N PHE A 204 -12.41 -18.78 -3.72
CA PHE A 204 -11.53 -19.57 -2.85
C PHE A 204 -12.20 -20.85 -2.33
N LYS A 205 -13.49 -20.78 -2.00
CA LYS A 205 -14.23 -21.98 -1.58
C LYS A 205 -14.33 -23.03 -2.70
N ASP A 206 -14.60 -22.58 -3.93
CA ASP A 206 -14.75 -23.47 -5.08
C ASP A 206 -13.38 -24.08 -5.47
N GLU A 207 -12.30 -23.29 -5.41
CA GLU A 207 -10.92 -23.76 -5.62
C GLU A 207 -10.44 -24.71 -4.52
N GLU A 208 -10.67 -24.39 -3.24
CA GLU A 208 -10.32 -25.25 -2.11
C GLU A 208 -11.06 -26.60 -2.19
N ALA A 209 -12.34 -26.60 -2.54
CA ALA A 209 -13.10 -27.83 -2.74
C ALA A 209 -12.53 -28.69 -3.88
N TYR A 210 -12.03 -28.05 -4.94
CA TYR A 210 -11.33 -28.73 -6.02
C TYR A 210 -10.00 -29.33 -5.56
N MET A 211 -9.16 -28.56 -4.88
CA MET A 211 -7.90 -29.02 -4.30
C MET A 211 -8.10 -30.17 -3.31
N GLU A 212 -9.16 -30.13 -2.49
CA GLU A 212 -9.55 -31.23 -1.60
C GLU A 212 -9.88 -32.50 -2.38
N ARG A 213 -10.65 -32.37 -3.47
CA ARG A 213 -11.08 -33.49 -4.32
C ARG A 213 -9.90 -34.21 -4.98
N ILE A 214 -8.89 -33.46 -5.42
CA ILE A 214 -7.70 -34.02 -6.07
C ILE A 214 -6.58 -34.37 -5.07
N HIS A 215 -6.81 -34.20 -3.77
CA HIS A 215 -5.82 -34.42 -2.71
C HIS A 215 -4.52 -33.63 -2.92
N TYR A 216 -4.63 -32.35 -3.26
CA TYR A 216 -3.47 -31.50 -3.48
C TYR A 216 -2.73 -31.19 -2.17
N ASP A 217 -1.46 -31.59 -2.09
CA ASP A 217 -0.61 -31.40 -0.90
C ASP A 217 -0.41 -29.93 -0.51
N GLY A 218 -0.52 -29.00 -1.47
CA GLY A 218 -0.36 -27.56 -1.25
C GLY A 218 -1.57 -26.87 -0.59
N LEU A 219 -2.71 -27.55 -0.50
CA LEU A 219 -3.97 -27.00 0.03
C LEU A 219 -3.83 -26.28 1.38
N PRO A 220 -3.12 -26.83 2.40
CA PRO A 220 -3.03 -26.15 3.70
C PRO A 220 -2.32 -24.79 3.62
N ALA A 221 -1.38 -24.61 2.69
CA ALA A 221 -0.70 -23.35 2.51
C ALA A 221 -1.58 -22.33 1.77
N GLN A 222 -2.31 -22.76 0.73
CA GLN A 222 -3.25 -21.92 0.00
C GLN A 222 -4.40 -21.43 0.89
N LYS A 223 -5.02 -22.31 1.68
CA LYS A 223 -6.06 -21.93 2.65
C LYS A 223 -5.62 -20.81 3.58
N ARG A 224 -4.38 -20.85 4.09
CA ARG A 224 -3.84 -19.78 4.94
C ARG A 224 -3.67 -18.46 4.18
N ALA A 225 -3.24 -18.51 2.92
CA ALA A 225 -3.14 -17.32 2.08
C ALA A 225 -4.53 -16.73 1.81
N HIS A 226 -5.52 -17.56 1.50
CA HIS A 226 -6.91 -17.17 1.29
C HIS A 226 -7.51 -16.54 2.55
N GLU A 227 -7.37 -17.19 3.70
CA GLU A 227 -7.84 -16.68 5.00
C GLU A 227 -7.23 -15.31 5.31
N SER A 228 -5.92 -15.15 5.08
CA SER A 228 -5.24 -13.87 5.29
C SER A 228 -5.74 -12.78 4.33
N PHE A 229 -6.05 -13.11 3.09
CA PHE A 229 -6.58 -12.16 2.12
C PHE A 229 -8.02 -11.75 2.48
N ILE A 230 -8.85 -12.71 2.86
CA ILE A 230 -10.22 -12.45 3.31
C ILE A 230 -10.25 -11.61 4.59
N ASP A 231 -9.40 -11.89 5.58
CA ASP A 231 -9.31 -11.09 6.79
C ASP A 231 -8.90 -9.65 6.45
N ARG A 232 -7.94 -9.47 5.53
CA ARG A 232 -7.57 -8.12 5.08
C ARG A 232 -8.73 -7.40 4.39
N LEU A 233 -9.50 -8.10 3.55
CA LEU A 233 -10.73 -7.58 2.92
C LEU A 233 -11.84 -7.26 3.94
N GLU A 234 -11.92 -8.00 5.04
CA GLU A 234 -12.91 -7.79 6.10
C GLU A 234 -12.60 -6.61 7.01
N ASN A 235 -11.31 -6.32 7.21
CA ASN A 235 -10.85 -5.24 8.06
C ASN A 235 -10.62 -3.91 7.31
N ILE A 236 -11.04 -3.81 6.04
CA ILE A 236 -11.10 -2.54 5.33
C ILE A 236 -12.19 -1.69 5.98
N ASP A 237 -11.77 -0.61 6.62
CA ASP A 237 -12.63 0.37 7.28
C ASP A 237 -12.31 1.75 6.71
N LEU A 238 -12.95 2.09 5.59
CA LEU A 238 -12.73 3.35 4.88
C LEU A 238 -13.24 4.58 5.67
N ASP A 239 -14.14 4.38 6.64
CA ASP A 239 -14.67 5.43 7.52
C ASP A 239 -13.69 5.81 8.64
N ARG A 240 -12.68 4.96 8.90
CA ARG A 240 -11.63 5.18 9.90
C ARG A 240 -10.31 5.68 9.36
N VAL A 241 -10.23 5.89 8.05
CA VAL A 241 -8.98 6.29 7.42
C VAL A 241 -8.89 7.80 7.37
N ASP A 242 -7.86 8.36 8.01
CA ASP A 242 -7.55 9.77 7.92
C ASP A 242 -7.02 10.09 6.49
N GLY A 243 -7.52 11.13 5.83
CA GLY A 243 -7.06 11.55 4.49
C GLY A 243 -8.13 11.49 3.41
N ASP A 244 -7.73 11.52 2.13
CA ASP A 244 -8.65 11.45 0.99
C ASP A 244 -9.15 10.01 0.78
N PRO A 245 -10.47 9.74 0.91
CA PRO A 245 -11.04 8.41 0.66
C PRO A 245 -10.70 7.84 -0.71
N LYS A 246 -10.53 8.70 -1.73
CA LYS A 246 -10.15 8.27 -3.07
C LYS A 246 -8.78 7.59 -3.08
N VAL A 247 -7.81 8.17 -2.40
CA VAL A 247 -6.43 7.65 -2.34
C VAL A 247 -6.37 6.31 -1.62
N HIS A 248 -7.16 6.17 -0.55
CA HIS A 248 -7.31 4.89 0.17
C HIS A 248 -7.95 3.81 -0.70
N LEU A 249 -8.95 4.18 -1.49
CA LEU A 249 -9.57 3.29 -2.47
C LEU A 249 -8.59 2.89 -3.58
N GLU A 250 -7.76 3.81 -4.07
CA GLU A 250 -6.74 3.53 -5.10
C GLU A 250 -5.74 2.51 -4.54
N SER A 251 -5.22 2.74 -3.34
CA SER A 251 -4.31 1.82 -2.63
C SER A 251 -4.91 0.43 -2.44
N LEU A 252 -6.20 0.38 -2.09
CA LEU A 252 -6.91 -0.87 -1.91
C LEU A 252 -7.00 -1.65 -3.22
N ILE A 253 -7.42 -1.02 -4.33
CA ILE A 253 -7.54 -1.68 -5.64
C ILE A 253 -6.19 -2.21 -6.12
N GLU A 254 -5.12 -1.42 -5.94
CA GLU A 254 -3.75 -1.84 -6.27
C GLU A 254 -3.32 -3.07 -5.49
N PHE A 255 -3.57 -3.09 -4.16
CA PHE A 255 -3.30 -4.26 -3.32
C PHE A 255 -4.05 -5.50 -3.81
N LEU A 256 -5.34 -5.35 -4.13
CA LEU A 256 -6.19 -6.45 -4.60
C LEU A 256 -5.68 -7.04 -5.92
N LEU A 257 -5.34 -6.18 -6.88
CA LEU A 257 -4.73 -6.60 -8.16
C LEU A 257 -3.40 -7.29 -7.95
N GLY A 258 -2.50 -6.68 -7.17
CA GLY A 258 -1.17 -7.21 -6.92
C GLY A 258 -1.20 -8.58 -6.23
N TRP A 259 -2.05 -8.73 -5.22
CA TRP A 259 -2.22 -10.02 -4.54
C TRP A 259 -2.81 -11.07 -5.50
N LEU A 260 -3.90 -10.75 -6.20
CA LEU A 260 -4.59 -11.68 -7.10
C LEU A 260 -3.65 -12.19 -8.19
N ILE A 261 -2.94 -11.29 -8.87
CA ILE A 261 -2.02 -11.65 -9.95
C ILE A 261 -0.90 -12.58 -9.43
N ASN A 262 -0.26 -12.21 -8.33
CA ASN A 262 0.82 -13.02 -7.76
C ASN A 262 0.33 -14.38 -7.27
N HIS A 263 -0.86 -14.41 -6.67
CA HIS A 263 -1.48 -15.65 -6.22
C HIS A 263 -1.69 -16.62 -7.38
N ILE A 264 -2.30 -16.13 -8.47
CA ILE A 264 -2.55 -16.93 -9.66
C ILE A 264 -1.25 -17.48 -10.26
N LEU A 265 -0.28 -16.61 -10.51
CA LEU A 265 0.96 -17.00 -11.19
C LEU A 265 1.76 -18.04 -10.43
N TYR A 266 1.91 -17.84 -9.12
CA TYR A 266 2.87 -18.57 -8.30
C TYR A 266 2.21 -19.62 -7.41
N THR A 267 0.89 -19.66 -7.35
CA THR A 267 0.13 -20.55 -6.47
C THR A 267 -0.88 -21.35 -7.28
N ASP A 268 -1.87 -20.70 -7.89
CA ASP A 268 -3.01 -21.42 -8.50
C ASP A 268 -2.60 -22.19 -9.75
N LYS A 269 -1.65 -21.65 -10.53
CA LYS A 269 -1.04 -22.37 -11.66
C LYS A 269 -0.29 -23.64 -11.27
N LYS A 270 0.02 -23.86 -9.99
CA LYS A 270 0.62 -25.12 -9.51
C LYS A 270 -0.41 -26.20 -9.21
N ILE A 271 -1.71 -25.85 -9.13
CA ILE A 271 -2.77 -26.81 -8.91
C ILE A 271 -2.85 -27.73 -10.15
N PRO A 272 -2.72 -29.05 -9.97
CA PRO A 272 -2.77 -29.98 -11.09
C PRO A 272 -4.19 -30.18 -11.61
N LEU A 273 -4.31 -30.54 -12.89
CA LEU A 273 -5.58 -30.99 -13.47
C LEU A 273 -5.98 -32.34 -12.88
N GLU A 274 -7.27 -32.46 -12.56
CA GLU A 274 -7.89 -33.73 -12.15
C GLU A 274 -7.67 -34.79 -13.24
N SER A 275 -7.11 -35.93 -12.81
CA SER A 275 -6.72 -37.06 -13.66
C SER A 275 -7.87 -38.02 -13.94
#